data_AF-A0A1C5M1G8-F1
#
_entry.id   AF-A0A1C5M1G8-F1
#
_cell.length_a   1.000
_cell.length_b   1.000
_cell.length_c   1.000
_cell.angle_alpha   90.00
_cell.angle_beta   90.00
_cell.angle_gamma   90.00
#
_symmetry.space_group_name_H-M   'P 1'
#
loop_
_entity.id
_entity.type
_entity.pdbx_description
1 polymer ?
#
loop_
_entity_poly.entity_id
_entity_poly.type
_entity_poly.pdbx_seq_one_letter_code
_entity_poly.pdbx_strand_id
1 'polypeptide(L)'
;MTLADIVLIEADGAKRMPCKAPAAHEPVLLPQCDTVLAVAGLSALRHPLREVCFRAELAAELLCVPQDAQLTPELLANLLASEAGGRKAVGDRSFYVVLNQVDTKEQAALARQVADILKKIYRISCATSHFEKGERA
;
A
#
# COMPACT_ATOMS: atom_id res chain seq x y z
N MET A 1 -6.70 -31.17 13.43
CA MET A 1 -7.49 -30.80 12.24
C MET A 1 -7.13 -29.37 11.88
N THR A 2 -6.70 -29.14 10.66
CA THR A 2 -6.54 -27.81 10.06
C THR A 2 -7.89 -27.44 9.42
N LEU A 3 -8.47 -26.28 9.73
CA LEU A 3 -9.78 -25.87 9.20
C LEU A 3 -9.66 -25.08 7.88
N ALA A 4 -8.49 -24.52 7.60
CA ALA A 4 -8.16 -23.80 6.37
C ALA A 4 -6.65 -23.85 6.14
N ASP A 5 -6.22 -23.80 4.87
CA ASP A 5 -4.81 -23.69 4.49
C ASP A 5 -4.30 -22.25 4.61
N ILE A 6 -5.16 -21.26 4.34
CA ILE A 6 -4.86 -19.82 4.40
C ILE A 6 -6.02 -19.10 5.08
N VAL A 7 -5.69 -18.17 5.99
CA VAL A 7 -6.65 -17.25 6.60
C VAL A 7 -6.22 -15.82 6.26
N LEU A 8 -7.04 -15.08 5.53
CA LEU A 8 -6.81 -13.68 5.23
C LEU A 8 -7.57 -12.80 6.22
N ILE A 9 -6.85 -11.87 6.86
CA ILE A 9 -7.40 -10.97 7.87
C ILE A 9 -7.06 -9.54 7.47
N GLU A 10 -8.07 -8.68 7.35
CA GLU A 10 -7.85 -7.25 7.21
C GLU A 10 -7.41 -6.68 8.56
N ALA A 11 -6.17 -6.17 8.63
CA ALA A 11 -5.62 -5.61 9.85
C ALA A 11 -6.19 -4.22 10.16
N ASP A 12 -6.41 -3.41 9.11
CA ASP A 12 -6.86 -2.03 9.22
C ASP A 12 -7.31 -1.46 7.86
N GLY A 13 -8.38 -0.68 7.85
CA GLY A 13 -8.95 -0.09 6.63
C GLY A 13 -8.33 1.26 6.26
N ALA A 14 -8.68 1.76 5.06
CA ALA A 14 -8.26 3.08 4.54
C ALA A 14 -9.44 4.04 4.31
N LYS A 15 -10.62 3.78 4.91
CA LYS A 15 -11.86 4.57 4.68
C LYS A 15 -12.20 4.73 3.18
N ARG A 16 -12.01 3.66 2.40
CA ARG A 16 -12.18 3.61 0.92
C ARG A 16 -11.20 4.49 0.12
N MET A 17 -10.22 5.11 0.76
CA MET A 17 -9.15 5.83 0.08
C MET A 17 -8.15 4.83 -0.54
N PRO A 18 -7.53 5.16 -1.68
CA PRO A 18 -6.65 4.23 -2.37
C PRO A 18 -5.32 3.97 -1.64
N CYS A 19 -4.85 4.86 -0.77
CA CYS A 19 -3.72 4.60 0.12
C CYS A 19 -3.92 5.20 1.51
N LYS A 20 -3.01 4.90 2.44
CA LYS A 20 -3.07 5.42 3.81
C LYS A 20 -1.70 5.49 4.48
N ALA A 21 -1.62 6.29 5.54
CA ALA A 21 -0.62 6.15 6.58
C ALA A 21 -1.25 5.55 7.85
N PRO A 22 -0.59 4.58 8.52
CA PRO A 22 -1.11 3.96 9.72
C PRO A 22 -1.10 4.93 10.91
N ALA A 23 -2.15 4.89 11.73
CA ALA A 23 -2.14 5.59 13.02
C ALA A 23 -1.21 4.90 14.04
N ALA A 24 -0.99 5.52 15.20
CA ALA A 24 -0.16 4.97 16.27
C ALA A 24 -0.53 3.52 16.67
N HIS A 25 -1.83 3.21 16.79
CA HIS A 25 -2.36 1.89 17.17
C HIS A 25 -2.53 0.91 15.99
N GLU A 26 -2.21 1.33 14.77
CA GLU A 26 -2.28 0.52 13.55
C GLU A 26 -0.88 0.11 13.09
N PRO A 27 -0.75 -0.98 12.30
CA PRO A 27 -1.78 -1.96 11.97
C PRO A 27 -2.08 -2.94 13.12
N VAL A 28 -3.30 -3.50 13.17
CA VAL A 28 -3.66 -4.53 14.17
C VAL A 28 -3.25 -5.91 13.66
N LEU A 29 -1.95 -6.20 13.71
CA LEU A 29 -1.40 -7.50 13.31
C LEU A 29 -1.48 -8.50 14.46
N LEU A 30 -2.08 -9.66 14.21
CA LEU A 30 -2.10 -10.74 15.19
C LEU A 30 -0.70 -11.37 15.30
N PRO A 31 -0.28 -11.82 16.50
CA PRO A 31 1.00 -12.48 16.69
C PRO A 31 1.23 -13.69 15.77
N GLN A 32 0.15 -14.41 15.43
CA GLN A 32 0.14 -15.61 14.59
C GLN A 32 0.28 -15.31 13.09
N CYS A 33 0.15 -14.06 12.65
CA CYS A 33 0.38 -13.71 11.25
C CYS A 33 1.85 -13.96 10.90
N ASP A 34 2.09 -14.72 9.84
CA ASP A 34 3.43 -14.98 9.28
C ASP A 34 3.76 -14.07 8.09
N THR A 35 2.72 -13.50 7.46
CA THR A 35 2.79 -12.73 6.23
C THR A 35 1.94 -11.47 6.33
N VAL A 36 2.48 -10.35 5.84
CA VAL A 36 1.80 -9.05 5.78
C VAL A 36 1.76 -8.57 4.34
N LEU A 37 0.57 -8.17 3.89
CA LEU A 37 0.33 -7.59 2.57
C LEU A 37 -0.05 -6.12 2.73
N ALA A 38 0.83 -5.21 2.31
CA ALA A 38 0.48 -3.80 2.20
C ALA A 38 -0.23 -3.54 0.86
N VAL A 39 -1.45 -3.02 0.90
CA VAL A 39 -2.26 -2.78 -0.31
C VAL A 39 -2.35 -1.29 -0.59
N ALA A 40 -2.08 -0.89 -1.84
CA ALA A 40 -2.29 0.48 -2.30
C ALA A 40 -2.87 0.50 -3.72
N GLY A 41 -3.87 1.34 -3.93
CA GLY A 41 -4.53 1.58 -5.20
C GLY A 41 -3.79 2.59 -6.08
N LEU A 42 -3.57 2.23 -7.34
CA LEU A 42 -2.85 3.05 -8.31
C LEU A 42 -3.64 4.29 -8.75
N SER A 43 -4.93 4.37 -8.43
CA SER A 43 -5.70 5.62 -8.57
C SER A 43 -5.23 6.74 -7.65
N ALA A 44 -4.38 6.46 -6.65
CA ALA A 44 -3.79 7.49 -5.80
C ALA A 44 -2.73 8.35 -6.52
N LEU A 45 -2.03 7.78 -7.50
CA LEU A 45 -0.90 8.46 -8.13
C LEU A 45 -1.34 9.67 -8.96
N ARG A 46 -0.48 10.69 -8.99
CA ARG A 46 -0.70 11.99 -9.67
C ARG A 46 -1.79 12.87 -9.04
N HIS A 47 -2.29 12.50 -7.87
CA HIS A 47 -3.23 13.31 -7.10
C HIS A 47 -2.57 13.83 -5.80
N PRO A 48 -3.01 14.97 -5.26
CA PRO A 48 -2.55 15.49 -3.97
C PRO A 48 -2.81 14.49 -2.84
N LEU A 49 -1.84 14.31 -1.92
CA LEU A 49 -1.97 13.41 -0.77
C LEU A 49 -3.29 13.58 -0.01
N ARG A 50 -3.72 14.81 0.25
CA ARG A 50 -4.98 15.13 0.96
C ARG A 50 -6.23 14.53 0.32
N GLU A 51 -6.20 14.26 -0.99
CA GLU A 51 -7.34 13.74 -1.76
C GLU A 51 -7.35 12.22 -1.86
N VAL A 52 -6.21 11.55 -1.63
CA VAL A 52 -6.04 10.12 -1.95
C VAL A 52 -5.45 9.28 -0.82
N CYS A 53 -4.93 9.91 0.24
CA CYS A 53 -4.32 9.23 1.36
C CYS A 53 -5.16 9.40 2.61
N PHE A 54 -5.61 8.30 3.20
CA PHE A 54 -6.22 8.34 4.52
C PHE A 54 -5.14 8.70 5.55
N ARG A 55 -5.41 9.74 6.36
CA ARG A 55 -4.44 10.41 7.25
C ARG A 55 -3.27 11.03 6.48
N ALA A 56 -3.61 11.86 5.50
CA ALA A 56 -2.64 12.55 4.65
C ALA A 56 -1.64 13.39 5.44
N GLU A 57 -2.00 13.92 6.60
CA GLU A 57 -1.13 14.61 7.54
C GLU A 57 0.03 13.72 8.02
N LEU A 58 -0.25 12.46 8.37
CA LEU A 58 0.77 11.50 8.79
C LEU A 58 1.64 11.06 7.61
N ALA A 59 1.02 10.88 6.43
CA ALA A 59 1.74 10.55 5.22
C ALA A 59 2.69 11.68 4.79
N ALA A 60 2.23 12.93 4.88
CA ALA A 60 3.00 14.14 4.58
C ALA A 60 4.21 14.28 5.52
N GLU A 61 4.01 14.05 6.82
CA GLU A 61 5.09 14.03 7.81
C GLU A 61 6.12 12.93 7.50
N LEU A 62 5.65 11.70 7.27
CA LEU A 62 6.51 10.55 6.95
C LEU A 62 7.34 10.78 5.68
N LEU A 63 6.72 11.36 4.65
CA LEU A 63 7.33 11.57 3.34
C LEU A 63 8.10 12.89 3.24
N CYS A 64 8.05 13.74 4.26
CA CYS A 64 8.64 15.08 4.28
C CYS A 64 8.16 15.97 3.11
N VAL A 65 6.86 15.95 2.80
CA VAL A 65 6.23 16.75 1.73
C VAL A 65 4.93 17.41 2.23
N PRO A 66 4.48 18.53 1.65
CA PRO A 66 3.17 19.08 1.99
C PRO A 66 2.03 18.15 1.55
N GLN A 67 0.86 18.23 2.20
CA GLN A 67 -0.32 17.42 1.84
C GLN A 67 -0.86 17.72 0.42
N ASP A 68 -0.45 18.84 -0.16
CA ASP A 68 -0.80 19.27 -1.52
C ASP A 68 0.16 18.69 -2.57
N ALA A 69 1.26 18.06 -2.14
CA ALA A 69 2.18 17.38 -3.05
C ALA A 69 1.46 16.22 -3.75
N GLN A 70 1.71 16.10 -5.06
CA GLN A 70 1.23 14.97 -5.83
C GLN A 70 1.93 13.70 -5.36
N LEU A 71 1.17 12.63 -5.13
CA LEU A 71 1.72 11.33 -4.83
C LEU A 71 2.38 10.75 -6.10
N THR A 72 3.71 10.73 -6.10
CA THR A 72 4.52 10.15 -7.18
C THR A 72 4.80 8.66 -6.92
N PRO A 73 5.26 7.90 -7.93
CA PRO A 73 5.69 6.51 -7.74
C PRO A 73 6.76 6.35 -6.65
N GLU A 74 7.70 7.29 -6.55
CA GLU A 74 8.76 7.30 -5.53
C GLU A 74 8.18 7.50 -4.13
N LEU A 75 7.26 8.47 -3.98
CA LEU A 75 6.61 8.74 -2.71
C LEU A 75 5.72 7.58 -2.26
N LEU A 76 4.97 6.96 -3.18
CA LEU A 76 4.17 5.78 -2.86
C LEU A 76 5.05 4.59 -2.47
N ALA A 77 6.15 4.34 -3.19
CA ALA A 77 7.08 3.27 -2.85
C ALA A 77 7.74 3.51 -1.47
N ASN A 78 8.12 4.76 -1.15
CA ASN A 78 8.66 5.13 0.15
C ASN A 78 7.62 4.90 1.26
N LEU A 79 6.38 5.36 1.06
CA LEU A 79 5.28 5.15 2.01
C LEU A 79 5.06 3.67 2.31
N LEU A 80 5.08 2.81 1.28
CA LEU A 80 4.87 1.37 1.41
C LEU A 80 6.07 0.64 2.05
N ALA A 81 7.29 1.09 1.78
CA ALA A 81 8.51 0.46 2.29
C ALA A 81 8.91 0.91 3.70
N SER A 82 8.40 2.07 4.16
CA SER A 82 8.76 2.67 5.44
C SER A 82 8.24 1.88 6.65
N GLU A 83 9.07 1.76 7.69
CA GLU A 83 8.69 1.20 9.00
C GLU A 83 7.71 2.09 9.78
N ALA A 84 7.58 3.35 9.40
CA ALA A 84 6.50 4.22 9.90
C ALA A 84 5.23 4.14 9.01
N GLY A 85 5.33 3.47 7.86
CA GLY A 85 4.27 3.35 6.85
C GLY A 85 3.85 1.89 6.63
N GLY A 86 3.90 1.43 5.38
CA GLY A 86 3.43 0.10 5.00
C GLY A 86 4.15 -1.07 5.70
N ARG A 87 5.38 -0.88 6.17
CA ARG A 87 6.14 -1.89 6.93
C ARG A 87 6.01 -1.77 8.44
N LYS A 88 5.15 -0.89 8.95
CA LYS A 88 4.98 -0.71 10.40
C LYS A 88 4.57 -2.01 11.08
N ALA A 89 5.25 -2.34 12.18
CA ALA A 89 5.02 -3.52 13.01
C ALA A 89 5.16 -4.89 12.30
N VAL A 90 5.70 -4.94 11.08
CA VAL A 90 5.91 -6.19 10.34
C VAL A 90 6.89 -7.11 11.07
N GLY A 91 8.01 -6.57 11.56
CA GLY A 91 9.08 -7.36 12.17
C GLY A 91 9.71 -8.32 11.18
N ASP A 92 9.92 -9.57 11.61
CA ASP A 92 10.56 -10.64 10.82
C ASP A 92 9.59 -11.40 9.90
N ARG A 93 8.32 -10.96 9.83
CA ARG A 93 7.30 -11.57 8.96
C ARG A 93 7.61 -11.34 7.49
N SER A 94 7.11 -12.23 6.66
CA SER A 94 7.15 -12.03 5.21
C SER A 94 6.34 -10.80 4.83
N PHE A 95 6.88 -9.97 3.94
CA PHE A 95 6.24 -8.71 3.54
C PHE A 95 6.16 -8.60 2.02
N TYR A 96 4.96 -8.31 1.54
CA TYR A 96 4.70 -8.06 0.12
C TYR A 96 3.80 -6.85 -0.05
N VAL A 97 3.89 -6.25 -1.24
CA VAL A 97 3.01 -5.15 -1.64
C VAL A 97 2.03 -5.64 -2.70
N VAL A 98 0.77 -5.27 -2.57
CA VAL A 98 -0.25 -5.41 -3.63
C VAL A 98 -0.56 -4.03 -4.19
N LEU A 99 -0.17 -3.83 -5.45
CA LEU A 99 -0.47 -2.67 -6.27
C LEU A 99 -1.84 -2.89 -6.93
N ASN A 100 -2.89 -2.37 -6.31
CA ASN A 100 -4.27 -2.57 -6.73
C ASN A 100 -4.74 -1.52 -7.75
N GLN A 101 -5.87 -1.75 -8.41
CA GLN A 101 -6.50 -0.83 -9.37
C GLN A 101 -5.63 -0.54 -10.58
N VAL A 102 -4.98 -1.57 -11.14
CA VAL A 102 -4.16 -1.48 -12.35
C VAL A 102 -5.04 -1.75 -13.58
N ASP A 103 -6.10 -0.98 -13.72
CA ASP A 103 -7.20 -1.25 -14.65
C ASP A 103 -6.96 -0.62 -16.03
N THR A 104 -6.04 0.34 -16.14
CA THR A 104 -5.68 1.00 -17.41
C THR A 104 -4.20 0.82 -17.77
N LYS A 105 -3.87 1.09 -19.03
CA LYS A 105 -2.47 1.07 -19.51
C LYS A 105 -1.60 2.10 -18.79
N GLU A 106 -2.16 3.26 -18.49
CA GLU A 106 -1.50 4.33 -17.75
C GLU A 106 -1.21 3.88 -16.30
N GLN A 107 -2.17 3.23 -15.65
CA GLN A 107 -1.98 2.65 -14.32
C GLN A 107 -0.96 1.50 -14.34
N ALA A 108 -0.93 0.68 -15.39
CA ALA A 108 0.08 -0.38 -15.56
C ALA A 108 1.49 0.19 -15.72
N ALA A 109 1.66 1.29 -16.45
CA ALA A 109 2.95 1.97 -16.56
C ALA A 109 3.42 2.54 -15.21
N LEU A 110 2.51 3.14 -14.44
CA LEU A 110 2.79 3.64 -13.10
C LEU A 110 3.09 2.52 -12.11
N ALA A 111 2.31 1.43 -12.13
CA ALA A 111 2.55 0.25 -11.30
C ALA A 111 3.93 -0.34 -11.55
N ARG A 112 4.40 -0.35 -12.80
CA ARG A 112 5.75 -0.79 -13.14
C ARG A 112 6.83 0.10 -12.55
N GLN A 113 6.63 1.42 -12.51
CA GLN A 113 7.57 2.34 -11.88
C GLN A 113 7.65 2.09 -10.37
N VAL A 114 6.52 1.96 -9.69
CA VAL A 114 6.47 1.65 -8.25
C VAL A 114 7.12 0.28 -7.96
N ALA A 115 6.77 -0.75 -8.74
CA ALA A 115 7.31 -2.10 -8.62
C ALA A 115 8.84 -2.13 -8.81
N ASP A 116 9.35 -1.39 -9.78
CA ASP A 116 10.79 -1.27 -10.03
C ASP A 116 11.52 -0.64 -8.85
N ILE A 117 10.96 0.41 -8.25
CA ILE A 117 11.52 1.08 -7.07
C ILE A 117 11.51 0.13 -5.87
N LEU A 118 10.35 -0.49 -5.58
CA LEU A 118 10.20 -1.49 -4.51
C LEU A 118 11.23 -2.62 -4.63
N LYS A 119 11.41 -3.16 -5.84
CA LYS A 119 12.35 -4.26 -6.08
C LYS A 119 13.81 -3.82 -6.03
N LYS A 120 14.17 -2.73 -6.70
CA LYS A 120 15.58 -2.31 -6.89
C LYS A 120 16.15 -1.65 -5.64
N ILE A 121 15.37 -0.78 -5.00
CA ILE A 121 15.80 0.01 -3.83
C ILE A 121 15.52 -0.76 -2.54
N TYR A 122 14.27 -1.20 -2.36
CA TYR A 122 13.82 -1.75 -1.07
C TYR A 122 13.87 -3.29 -0.99
N ARG A 123 14.16 -3.98 -2.10
CA ARG A 123 14.15 -5.46 -2.20
C ARG A 123 12.81 -6.09 -1.81
N ILE A 124 11.72 -5.34 -1.98
CA ILE A 124 10.35 -5.77 -1.70
C ILE A 124 9.74 -6.35 -2.97
N SER A 125 9.13 -7.52 -2.85
CA SER A 125 8.35 -8.12 -3.93
C SER A 125 6.92 -7.58 -3.93
N CYS A 126 6.35 -7.38 -5.11
CA CYS A 126 4.99 -6.92 -5.26
C CYS A 126 4.22 -7.69 -6.32
N ALA A 127 2.91 -7.74 -6.16
CA ALA A 127 1.95 -8.19 -7.15
C ALA A 127 1.04 -7.04 -7.58
N THR A 128 0.43 -7.14 -8.75
CA THR A 128 -0.57 -6.19 -9.25
C THR A 128 -1.94 -6.85 -9.33
N SER A 129 -2.99 -6.12 -8.98
CA SER A 129 -4.38 -6.55 -9.24
C SER A 129 -5.11 -5.54 -10.11
N HIS A 130 -6.03 -6.05 -10.93
CA HIS A 130 -6.88 -5.29 -11.83
C HIS A 130 -8.28 -5.89 -11.82
N PHE A 131 -9.27 -5.07 -12.19
CA PHE A 131 -10.63 -5.51 -12.44
C PHE A 131 -11.02 -5.23 -13.90
N GLU A 132 -11.74 -6.16 -14.50
CA GLU A 132 -12.42 -5.94 -15.76
C GLU A 132 -13.70 -5.10 -15.56
N LYS A 133 -14.17 -4.50 -16.65
CA LYS A 133 -15.35 -3.64 -16.65
C LYS A 133 -16.60 -4.46 -16.32
N GLY A 134 -17.10 -4.34 -15.08
CA GLY A 134 -18.29 -5.04 -14.59
C GLY A 134 -18.07 -5.89 -13.34
N GLU A 135 -16.82 -6.05 -12.89
CA GLU A 135 -16.47 -6.85 -11.69
C GLU A 135 -16.55 -6.05 -10.37
N ARG A 136 -16.73 -4.73 -10.46
CA ARG A 136 -16.84 -3.87 -9.27
C ARG A 136 -18.25 -3.99 -8.70
N ALA A 137 -18.33 -4.50 -7.46
CA ALA A 137 -19.55 -4.58 -6.66
C ALA A 137 -20.12 -3.21 -6.28
#